data_AF-A0A2H3B3F4-F1
#
_entry.id   AF-A0A2H3B3F4-F1
#
_cell.length_a   1.000
_cell.length_b   1.000
_cell.length_c   1.000
_cell.angle_alpha   90.00
_cell.angle_beta   90.00
_cell.angle_gamma   90.00
#
_symmetry.space_group_name_H-M   'P 1'
#
loop_
_entity.id
_entity.type
_entity.pdbx_description
1 polymer ?
#
loop_
_entity_poly.entity_id
_entity_poly.type
_entity_poly.pdbx_seq_one_letter_code
_entity_poly.pdbx_strand_id
1 'polypeptide(L)'
;SVGVLHHEQVPRVPRSPIKLFSEWSPNPEIAQMAELLYGHIDNLELYPGLQAEDCMPLRPGSGICGGYTMTRVILADTIVLVHGDRFYMTDFTPANLTSWGIQDCARNPDIGAFGAELPKLLFRHLPRHCSGNSVYGLFPFFTLAAVKENLTNLKLDLSNYNFERPKPKPIPIVINTISAIRYVFTDYNIYK
;
A
#
# COMPACT_ATOMS: atom_id res chain seq x y z
N SER A 1 -5.48 11.42 7.87
CA SER A 1 -4.50 12.25 8.59
C SER A 1 -3.15 12.07 7.93
N VAL A 2 -2.70 13.05 7.15
CA VAL A 2 -1.30 13.10 6.71
C VAL A 2 -0.52 13.38 7.98
N GLY A 3 0.12 12.34 8.54
CA GLY A 3 0.98 12.51 9.70
C GLY A 3 2.00 13.58 9.37
N VAL A 4 2.00 14.65 10.17
CA VAL A 4 3.03 15.67 10.17
C VAL A 4 4.34 14.93 10.38
N LEU A 5 5.08 14.71 9.28
CA LEU A 5 6.43 14.20 9.32
C LEU A 5 7.19 15.23 10.15
N HIS A 6 7.57 14.85 11.37
CA HIS A 6 8.51 15.63 12.16
C HIS A 6 9.70 15.95 11.28
N HIS A 7 10.05 17.23 11.29
CA HIS A 7 11.06 17.88 10.46
C HIS A 7 12.49 17.42 10.80
N GLU A 8 12.76 16.12 10.79
CA GLU A 8 14.11 15.62 10.62
C GLU A 8 14.31 15.52 9.10
N GLN A 9 14.73 16.64 8.52
CA GLN A 9 15.17 16.70 7.14
C GLN A 9 16.31 15.71 6.99
N VAL A 10 16.02 14.49 6.51
CA VAL A 10 17.07 13.61 5.99
C VAL A 10 17.80 14.44 4.95
N PRO A 11 19.09 14.76 5.16
CA PRO A 11 19.78 15.70 4.31
C PRO A 11 19.71 15.20 2.87
N ARG A 12 19.24 16.08 1.96
CA ARG A 12 19.20 15.85 0.50
C ARG A 12 20.61 15.86 -0.08
N VAL A 13 21.51 15.08 0.51
CA VAL A 13 22.88 14.93 0.02
C VAL A 13 22.86 13.79 -0.99
N PRO A 14 23.18 14.05 -2.27
CA PRO A 14 23.47 12.98 -3.22
C PRO A 14 24.55 12.08 -2.61
N ARG A 15 24.34 10.76 -2.58
CA ARG A 15 25.39 9.83 -2.17
C ARG A 15 26.60 10.10 -3.08
N SER A 16 27.76 10.37 -2.48
CA SER A 16 29.01 10.48 -3.22
C SER A 16 29.29 9.15 -3.92
N PRO A 17 29.98 9.16 -5.08
CA PRO A 17 30.40 7.92 -5.73
C PRO A 17 31.13 7.01 -4.73
N ILE A 18 30.75 5.74 -4.73
CA ILE A 18 31.32 4.70 -3.87
C ILE A 18 32.77 4.49 -4.30
N LYS A 19 33.71 4.49 -3.35
CA LYS A 19 35.14 4.31 -3.65
C LYS A 19 35.68 2.95 -3.20
N LEU A 20 34.99 2.29 -2.27
CA LEU A 20 35.43 1.05 -1.65
C LEU A 20 34.27 0.05 -1.58
N PHE A 21 34.56 -1.25 -1.69
CA PHE A 21 33.54 -2.30 -1.57
C PHE A 21 32.86 -2.32 -0.19
N SER A 22 33.56 -1.89 0.86
CA SER A 22 33.02 -1.77 2.23
C SER A 22 32.03 -0.62 2.40
N GLU A 23 32.06 0.39 1.52
CA GLU A 23 31.07 1.48 1.48
C GLU A 23 29.79 1.05 0.74
N TRP A 24 29.89 0.02 -0.10
CA TRP A 24 28.79 -0.49 -0.92
C TRP A 24 27.90 -1.47 -0.17
N SER A 25 28.50 -2.48 0.47
CA SER A 25 27.80 -3.55 1.19
C SER A 25 28.19 -3.55 2.68
N PRO A 26 27.23 -3.58 3.61
CA PRO A 26 27.51 -3.69 5.04
C PRO A 26 28.02 -5.09 5.43
N ASN A 27 27.83 -6.10 4.56
CA ASN A 27 28.33 -7.45 4.80
C ASN A 27 29.81 -7.56 4.36
N PRO A 28 30.75 -7.78 5.30
CA PRO A 28 32.18 -7.85 4.98
C PRO A 28 32.55 -9.04 4.09
N GLU A 29 31.82 -10.14 4.17
CA GLU A 29 32.07 -11.33 3.32
C GLU A 29 31.76 -11.02 1.85
N ILE A 30 30.63 -10.33 1.60
CA ILE A 30 30.23 -9.92 0.25
C ILE A 30 31.21 -8.88 -0.30
N ALA A 31 31.60 -7.89 0.52
CA ALA A 31 32.54 -6.86 0.11
C ALA A 31 33.92 -7.44 -0.25
N GLN A 32 34.45 -8.37 0.56
CA GLN A 32 35.73 -9.03 0.28
C GLN A 32 35.66 -9.93 -0.96
N MET A 33 34.60 -10.71 -1.12
CA MET A 33 34.45 -11.56 -2.29
C MET A 33 34.33 -10.75 -3.57
N ALA A 34 33.61 -9.62 -3.54
CA ALA A 34 33.52 -8.70 -4.66
C ALA A 34 34.88 -8.04 -4.97
N GLU A 35 35.65 -7.66 -3.96
CA GLU A 35 37.00 -7.12 -4.16
C GLU A 35 37.94 -8.13 -4.83
N LEU A 36 37.88 -9.41 -4.43
CA LEU A 36 38.64 -10.49 -5.07
C LEU A 36 38.23 -10.74 -6.52
N LEU A 37 36.92 -10.65 -6.81
CA LEU A 37 36.38 -10.94 -8.13
C LEU A 37 36.59 -9.80 -9.14
N TYR A 38 36.34 -8.56 -8.71
CA TYR A 38 36.32 -7.38 -9.58
C TYR A 38 37.60 -6.55 -9.51
N GLY A 39 38.39 -6.67 -8.43
CA GLY A 39 39.64 -5.94 -8.18
C GLY A 39 39.42 -4.44 -7.87
N HIS A 40 38.60 -3.75 -8.64
CA HIS A 40 38.27 -2.34 -8.49
C HIS A 40 36.75 -2.13 -8.48
N ILE A 41 36.27 -1.19 -7.66
CA ILE A 41 34.83 -0.94 -7.48
C ILE A 41 34.13 -0.56 -8.79
N ASP A 42 34.81 0.15 -9.69
CA ASP A 42 34.25 0.55 -10.99
C ASP A 42 33.99 -0.62 -11.95
N ASN A 43 34.56 -1.80 -11.66
CA ASN A 43 34.32 -3.02 -12.44
C ASN A 43 33.09 -3.79 -11.96
N LEU A 44 32.47 -3.38 -10.84
CA LEU A 44 31.27 -4.02 -10.30
C LEU A 44 30.09 -3.79 -11.25
N GLU A 45 29.47 -4.86 -11.74
CA GLU A 45 28.33 -4.70 -12.64
C GLU A 45 27.09 -4.18 -11.89
N LEU A 46 26.21 -3.53 -12.65
CA LEU A 46 25.00 -2.92 -12.12
C LEU A 46 24.11 -3.91 -11.36
N TYR A 47 23.90 -5.12 -11.88
CA TYR A 47 23.00 -6.09 -11.25
C TYR A 47 23.46 -6.54 -9.85
N PRO A 48 24.68 -7.11 -9.66
CA PRO A 48 25.17 -7.44 -8.33
C PRO A 48 25.27 -6.18 -7.47
N GLY A 49 25.72 -5.05 -8.04
CA GLY A 49 25.78 -3.76 -7.38
C GLY A 49 24.44 -3.33 -6.76
N LEU A 50 23.32 -3.53 -7.44
CA LEU A 50 21.99 -3.22 -6.89
C LEU A 50 21.52 -4.23 -5.84
N GLN A 51 21.84 -5.52 -6.01
CA GLN A 51 21.35 -6.59 -5.13
C GLN A 51 22.02 -6.59 -3.75
N ALA A 52 23.30 -6.22 -3.69
CA ALA A 52 24.08 -6.20 -2.44
C ALA A 52 24.39 -4.77 -1.93
N GLU A 53 23.75 -3.75 -2.50
CA GLU A 53 23.80 -2.40 -1.94
C GLU A 53 23.20 -2.36 -0.52
N ASP A 54 23.82 -1.56 0.35
CA ASP A 54 23.26 -1.25 1.67
C ASP A 54 21.81 -0.75 1.59
N CYS A 55 20.93 -1.43 2.33
CA CYS A 55 19.49 -1.15 2.33
C CYS A 55 19.14 -0.13 3.41
N MET A 56 18.18 0.75 3.11
CA MET A 56 17.66 1.66 4.12
C MET A 56 17.07 0.90 5.31
N PRO A 57 17.38 1.30 6.56
CA PRO A 57 16.91 0.59 7.74
C PRO A 57 15.40 0.73 7.90
N LEU A 58 14.75 -0.34 8.38
CA LEU A 58 13.33 -0.33 8.68
C LEU A 58 13.04 0.66 9.82
N ARG A 59 12.22 1.68 9.55
CA ARG A 59 11.70 2.65 10.53
C ARG A 59 10.18 2.71 10.49
N PRO A 60 9.48 3.16 11.55
CA PRO A 60 8.04 3.40 11.49
C PRO A 60 7.68 4.29 10.30
N GLY A 61 6.74 3.83 9.46
CA GLY A 61 6.34 4.52 8.22
C GLY A 61 7.24 4.25 7.00
N SER A 62 8.23 3.36 7.10
CA SER A 62 9.05 2.93 5.95
C SER A 62 8.23 2.02 5.03
N GLY A 63 7.96 2.47 3.81
CA GLY A 63 7.21 1.70 2.81
C GLY A 63 8.10 0.94 1.81
N ILE A 64 9.35 1.37 1.62
CA ILE A 64 10.33 0.77 0.71
C ILE A 64 11.66 0.71 1.44
N CYS A 65 12.17 -0.50 1.72
CA CYS A 65 13.44 -0.73 2.41
C CYS A 65 14.46 -1.36 1.46
N GLY A 66 14.67 -0.73 0.30
CA GLY A 66 15.66 -1.17 -0.69
C GLY A 66 16.98 -0.39 -0.59
N GLY A 67 17.92 -0.74 -1.46
CA GLY A 67 19.14 0.03 -1.70
C GLY A 67 18.85 1.47 -2.12
N TYR A 68 19.75 2.40 -1.79
CA TYR A 68 19.62 3.81 -2.11
C TYR A 68 19.47 4.04 -3.61
N THR A 69 20.29 3.37 -4.43
CA THR A 69 20.30 3.53 -5.88
C THR A 69 18.99 3.04 -6.48
N MET A 70 18.56 1.82 -6.14
CA MET A 70 17.30 1.24 -6.63
C MET A 70 16.09 2.10 -6.23
N THR A 71 16.03 2.51 -4.96
CA THR A 71 14.88 3.29 -4.45
C THR A 71 14.79 4.66 -5.11
N ARG A 72 15.92 5.33 -5.35
CA ARG A 72 15.92 6.62 -6.05
C ARG A 72 15.47 6.50 -7.50
N VAL A 73 15.92 5.46 -8.19
CA VAL A 73 15.50 5.22 -9.58
C VAL A 73 14.01 4.93 -9.64
N ILE A 74 13.49 4.06 -8.78
CA ILE A 74 12.05 3.76 -8.70
C ILE A 74 11.24 5.04 -8.42
N LEU A 75 11.70 5.88 -7.49
CA LEU A 75 11.00 7.13 -7.17
C LEU A 75 11.06 8.15 -8.32
N ALA A 76 12.21 8.30 -8.96
CA ALA A 76 12.38 9.19 -10.10
C ALA A 76 11.52 8.73 -11.29
N ASP A 77 11.53 7.43 -11.58
CA ASP A 77 10.70 6.82 -12.62
C ASP A 77 9.21 7.00 -12.34
N THR A 78 8.77 6.75 -11.09
CA THR A 78 7.37 6.99 -10.67
C THR A 78 6.96 8.45 -10.89
N ILE A 79 7.84 9.41 -10.57
CA ILE A 79 7.57 10.84 -10.83
C ILE A 79 7.40 11.10 -12.32
N VAL A 80 8.30 10.57 -13.16
CA VAL A 80 8.24 10.73 -14.62
C VAL A 80 6.98 10.07 -15.20
N LEU A 81 6.60 8.88 -14.74
CA LEU A 81 5.39 8.20 -15.19
C LEU A 81 4.12 8.98 -14.84
N VAL A 82 4.03 9.53 -13.62
CA VAL A 82 2.85 10.29 -13.19
C VAL A 82 2.79 11.68 -13.84
N HIS A 83 3.90 12.41 -13.89
CA HIS A 83 3.93 13.77 -14.43
C HIS A 83 4.00 13.80 -15.96
N GLY A 84 4.52 12.74 -16.58
CA GLY A 84 4.64 12.60 -18.03
C GLY A 84 3.34 12.12 -18.69
N ASP A 85 2.41 11.54 -17.92
CA ASP A 85 1.12 11.10 -18.43
C ASP A 85 0.08 12.23 -18.35
N ARG A 86 -0.46 12.62 -19.51
CA ARG A 86 -1.53 13.61 -19.60
C ARG A 86 -2.77 13.22 -18.78
N PHE A 87 -3.07 11.92 -18.66
CA PHE A 87 -4.27 11.44 -17.97
C PHE A 87 -4.20 11.59 -16.45
N TYR A 88 -2.99 11.68 -15.88
CA TYR A 88 -2.77 11.98 -14.47
C TYR A 88 -2.54 13.46 -14.19
N MET A 89 -2.35 14.27 -15.24
CA MET A 89 -2.06 15.71 -15.14
C MET A 89 -3.18 16.55 -15.79
N THR A 90 -3.00 16.97 -17.04
CA THR A 90 -3.87 17.95 -17.72
C THR A 90 -5.27 17.44 -17.99
N ASP A 91 -5.42 16.15 -18.23
CA ASP A 91 -6.68 15.54 -18.65
C ASP A 91 -7.46 14.94 -17.47
N PHE A 92 -6.93 15.02 -16.25
CA PHE A 92 -7.60 14.59 -15.01
C PHE A 92 -8.67 15.61 -14.58
N THR A 93 -9.73 15.75 -15.39
CA THR A 93 -10.80 16.73 -15.20
C THR A 93 -12.19 16.09 -15.28
N PRO A 94 -13.23 16.69 -14.67
CA PRO A 94 -14.59 16.15 -14.74
C PRO A 94 -15.14 16.11 -16.16
N ALA A 95 -14.61 16.93 -17.08
CA ALA A 95 -15.01 16.91 -18.48
C ALA A 95 -14.63 15.58 -19.17
N ASN A 96 -13.46 15.02 -18.82
CA ASN A 96 -12.96 13.77 -19.41
C ASN A 96 -13.36 12.53 -18.61
N LEU A 97 -13.41 12.62 -17.27
CA LEU A 97 -13.70 11.49 -16.38
C LEU A 97 -15.13 11.44 -15.85
N THR A 98 -15.96 12.44 -16.15
CA THR A 98 -17.24 12.73 -15.49
C THR A 98 -17.09 13.12 -14.01
N SER A 99 -18.10 13.79 -13.45
CA SER A 99 -18.13 14.09 -12.02
C SER A 99 -18.07 12.83 -11.15
N TRP A 100 -18.71 11.74 -11.61
CA TRP A 100 -18.68 10.47 -10.91
C TRP A 100 -17.29 9.84 -10.94
N GLY A 101 -16.62 9.82 -12.09
CA GLY A 101 -15.30 9.19 -12.21
C GLY A 101 -14.22 9.91 -11.41
N ILE A 102 -14.22 11.25 -11.37
CA ILE A 102 -13.29 11.97 -10.48
C ILE A 102 -13.55 11.67 -9.01
N GLN A 103 -14.82 11.61 -8.59
CA GLN A 103 -15.16 11.25 -7.21
C GLN A 103 -14.78 9.80 -6.90
N ASP A 104 -14.88 8.90 -7.88
CA ASP A 104 -14.47 7.51 -7.73
C ASP A 104 -12.93 7.38 -7.61
N CYS A 105 -12.16 8.24 -8.26
CA CYS A 105 -10.69 8.27 -8.12
C CYS A 105 -10.19 9.09 -6.92
N ALA A 106 -11.07 9.87 -6.28
CA ALA A 106 -10.69 10.72 -5.16
C ALA A 106 -10.44 9.88 -3.90
N ARG A 107 -9.28 10.11 -3.27
CA ARG A 107 -8.91 9.45 -2.03
C ARG A 107 -9.91 9.78 -0.91
N ASN A 108 -10.56 8.75 -0.37
CA ASN A 108 -11.42 8.88 0.81
C ASN A 108 -10.75 8.26 2.05
N PRO A 109 -10.29 9.07 3.03
CA PRO A 109 -9.64 8.53 4.23
C PRO A 109 -10.58 7.76 5.16
N ASP A 110 -11.89 7.97 5.07
CA ASP A 110 -12.90 7.52 6.05
C ASP A 110 -13.44 6.11 5.78
N ILE A 111 -12.66 5.28 5.09
CA ILE A 111 -13.02 3.91 4.69
C ILE A 111 -12.51 2.83 5.65
N GLY A 112 -11.91 3.21 6.80
CA GLY A 112 -11.28 2.28 7.75
C GLY A 112 -9.91 1.75 7.32
N ALA A 113 -9.39 2.20 6.17
CA ALA A 113 -8.08 1.83 5.63
C ALA A 113 -7.27 3.06 5.13
N PHE A 114 -7.48 4.22 5.76
CA PHE A 114 -6.71 5.46 5.53
C PHE A 114 -6.66 5.97 4.08
N GLY A 115 -7.66 5.62 3.26
CA GLY A 115 -7.73 5.97 1.84
C GLY A 115 -6.91 5.07 0.92
N ALA A 116 -6.73 3.81 1.29
CA ALA A 116 -6.30 2.77 0.36
C ALA A 116 -7.40 2.48 -0.68
N GLU A 117 -7.04 2.32 -1.95
CA GLU A 117 -8.01 2.07 -3.02
C GLU A 117 -8.31 0.57 -3.24
N LEU A 118 -7.39 -0.33 -2.88
CA LEU A 118 -7.62 -1.77 -3.05
C LEU A 118 -8.83 -2.30 -2.24
N PRO A 119 -9.09 -1.87 -0.99
CA PRO A 119 -10.31 -2.23 -0.26
C PRO A 119 -11.59 -1.87 -1.01
N LYS A 120 -11.62 -0.70 -1.66
CA LYS A 120 -12.76 -0.27 -2.48
C LYS A 120 -13.07 -1.25 -3.60
N LEU A 121 -12.04 -1.72 -4.31
CA LEU A 121 -12.18 -2.74 -5.35
C LEU A 121 -12.68 -4.08 -4.77
N LEU A 122 -12.11 -4.53 -3.66
CA LEU A 122 -12.50 -5.79 -3.02
C LEU A 122 -13.96 -5.76 -2.56
N PHE A 123 -14.42 -4.67 -1.95
CA PHE A 123 -15.81 -4.56 -1.49
C PHE A 123 -16.79 -4.44 -2.65
N ARG A 124 -16.41 -3.80 -3.77
CA ARG A 124 -17.25 -3.70 -4.97
C ARG A 124 -17.42 -5.03 -5.68
N HIS A 125 -16.35 -5.80 -5.80
CA HIS A 125 -16.33 -7.04 -6.61
C HIS A 125 -16.57 -8.31 -5.79
N LEU A 126 -16.30 -8.29 -4.48
CA LEU A 126 -16.49 -9.43 -3.58
C LEU A 126 -17.36 -9.08 -2.36
N PRO A 127 -18.54 -8.44 -2.52
CA PRO A 127 -19.35 -7.96 -1.40
C PRO A 127 -19.85 -9.06 -0.47
N ARG A 128 -19.94 -10.30 -0.96
CA ARG A 128 -20.32 -11.48 -0.15
C ARG A 128 -19.16 -12.09 0.62
N HIS A 129 -17.93 -11.82 0.23
CA HIS A 129 -16.75 -12.41 0.85
C HIS A 129 -16.09 -11.42 1.79
N CYS A 130 -15.96 -10.15 1.42
CA CYS A 130 -15.32 -9.12 2.23
C CYS A 130 -16.37 -8.17 2.81
N SER A 131 -16.63 -8.25 4.12
CA SER A 131 -17.43 -7.21 4.79
C SER A 131 -16.63 -5.91 4.88
N GLY A 132 -17.33 -4.76 4.89
CA GLY A 132 -16.68 -3.44 4.89
C GLY A 132 -15.72 -3.17 6.06
N ASN A 133 -15.89 -3.89 7.17
CA ASN A 133 -15.00 -3.83 8.34
C ASN A 133 -13.99 -4.98 8.42
N SER A 134 -13.91 -5.85 7.41
CA SER A 134 -13.01 -7.00 7.41
C SER A 134 -11.57 -6.56 7.22
N VAL A 135 -10.68 -6.97 8.12
CA VAL A 135 -9.23 -6.70 8.03
C VAL A 135 -8.63 -7.29 6.74
N TYR A 136 -9.14 -8.42 6.27
CA TYR A 136 -8.70 -9.03 5.02
C TYR A 136 -9.04 -8.18 3.78
N GLY A 137 -10.11 -7.40 3.85
CA GLY A 137 -10.50 -6.45 2.81
C GLY A 137 -9.81 -5.09 2.95
N LEU A 138 -9.70 -4.59 4.19
CA LEU A 138 -9.12 -3.28 4.51
C LEU A 138 -7.58 -3.24 4.38
N PHE A 139 -6.90 -4.32 4.76
CA PHE A 139 -5.43 -4.42 4.75
C PHE A 139 -4.98 -5.71 4.03
N PRO A 140 -5.30 -5.85 2.73
CA PRO A 140 -4.86 -7.01 1.96
C PRO A 140 -3.33 -7.09 1.96
N PHE A 141 -2.80 -8.32 1.93
CA PHE A 141 -1.37 -8.65 1.98
C PHE A 141 -0.66 -8.42 3.34
N PHE A 142 -1.37 -7.99 4.37
CA PHE A 142 -0.83 -7.97 5.73
C PHE A 142 -1.24 -9.23 6.52
N THR A 143 -0.38 -9.62 7.47
CA THR A 143 -0.72 -10.66 8.44
C THR A 143 -1.60 -10.08 9.55
N LEU A 144 -2.49 -10.90 10.13
CA LEU A 144 -3.37 -10.46 11.22
C LEU A 144 -2.59 -9.93 12.43
N ALA A 145 -1.45 -10.53 12.75
CA ALA A 145 -0.57 -10.09 13.84
C ALA A 145 -0.07 -8.67 13.60
N ALA A 146 0.47 -8.40 12.40
CA ALA A 146 0.98 -7.08 12.03
C ALA A 146 -0.15 -6.03 12.00
N VAL A 147 -1.32 -6.37 11.47
CA VAL A 147 -2.46 -5.42 11.47
C VAL A 147 -2.89 -5.08 12.90
N LYS A 148 -3.03 -6.08 13.77
CA LYS A 148 -3.46 -5.85 15.16
C LYS A 148 -2.46 -4.98 15.91
N GLU A 149 -1.16 -5.25 15.75
CA GLU A 149 -0.08 -4.42 16.31
C GLU A 149 -0.17 -2.99 15.79
N ASN A 150 -0.24 -2.80 14.47
CA ASN A 150 -0.31 -1.49 13.84
C ASN A 150 -1.54 -0.68 14.27
N LEU A 151 -2.73 -1.29 14.29
CA LEU A 151 -3.96 -0.62 14.72
C LEU A 151 -3.90 -0.22 16.22
N THR A 152 -3.28 -1.05 17.05
CA THR A 152 -3.05 -0.74 18.47
C THR A 152 -2.08 0.44 18.63
N ASN A 153 -0.98 0.44 17.87
CA ASN A 153 0.00 1.53 17.86
C ASN A 153 -0.61 2.85 17.37
N LEU A 154 -1.55 2.78 16.41
CA LEU A 154 -2.32 3.92 15.93
C LEU A 154 -3.45 4.36 16.87
N LYS A 155 -3.64 3.66 18.00
CA LYS A 155 -4.69 3.94 19.02
C LYS A 155 -6.10 3.90 18.44
N LEU A 156 -6.33 2.99 17.49
CA LEU A 156 -7.65 2.77 16.90
C LEU A 156 -8.41 1.70 17.69
N ASP A 157 -9.71 1.89 17.80
CA ASP A 157 -10.57 0.91 18.45
C ASP A 157 -10.70 -0.34 17.57
N LEU A 158 -10.16 -1.45 18.08
CA LEU A 158 -10.17 -2.76 17.42
C LEU A 158 -11.59 -3.31 17.26
N SER A 159 -12.56 -2.85 18.06
CA SER A 159 -13.96 -3.29 17.97
C SER A 159 -14.60 -2.93 16.62
N ASN A 160 -14.07 -1.89 15.95
CA ASN A 160 -14.50 -1.48 14.61
C ASN A 160 -14.01 -2.41 13.49
N TYR A 161 -13.14 -3.38 13.80
CA TYR A 161 -12.49 -4.24 12.82
C TYR A 161 -12.85 -5.71 13.05
N ASN A 162 -13.20 -6.40 11.96
CA ASN A 162 -13.42 -7.84 11.97
C ASN A 162 -12.15 -8.60 11.55
N PHE A 163 -11.59 -9.37 12.48
CA PHE A 163 -10.39 -10.18 12.29
C PHE A 163 -10.68 -11.63 11.86
N GLU A 164 -11.95 -12.02 11.80
CA GLU A 164 -12.33 -13.37 11.37
C GLU A 164 -12.03 -13.57 9.89
N ARG A 165 -11.62 -14.80 9.54
CA ARG A 165 -11.40 -15.17 8.14
C ARG A 165 -12.72 -15.02 7.37
N PRO A 166 -12.72 -14.35 6.20
CA PRO A 166 -13.96 -14.04 5.52
C PRO A 166 -14.61 -15.34 5.00
N LYS A 167 -15.92 -15.44 5.21
CA LYS A 167 -16.75 -16.57 4.75
C LYS A 167 -17.77 -16.05 3.74
N PRO A 168 -18.08 -16.80 2.67
CA PRO A 168 -19.11 -16.40 1.72
C PRO A 168 -20.45 -16.22 2.45
N LYS A 169 -21.02 -15.01 2.39
CA LYS A 169 -22.39 -14.77 2.82
C LYS A 169 -23.39 -15.49 1.90
N PRO A 170 -24.52 -15.97 2.44
CA PRO A 170 -25.61 -16.53 1.64
C PRO A 170 -26.02 -15.58 0.52
N ILE A 171 -26.46 -16.14 -0.61
CA ILE A 171 -26.99 -15.35 -1.72
C ILE A 171 -28.29 -14.69 -1.22
N PRO A 172 -28.43 -13.36 -1.32
CA PRO A 172 -29.67 -12.69 -0.95
C PRO A 172 -30.84 -13.23 -1.77
N ILE A 173 -31.93 -13.60 -1.08
CA ILE A 173 -33.18 -13.98 -1.74
C ILE A 173 -33.89 -12.69 -2.13
N VAL A 174 -34.03 -12.43 -3.44
CA VAL A 174 -34.70 -11.23 -3.93
C VAL A 174 -36.21 -11.42 -3.83
N ILE A 175 -36.85 -10.57 -3.03
CA ILE A 175 -38.31 -10.55 -2.88
C ILE A 175 -38.86 -9.49 -3.85
N ASN A 176 -39.66 -9.91 -4.82
CA ASN A 176 -40.18 -9.04 -5.88
C ASN A 176 -41.71 -8.88 -5.89
N THR A 177 -42.43 -9.45 -4.89
CA THR A 177 -43.88 -9.32 -4.79
C THR A 177 -44.29 -8.43 -3.61
N ILE A 178 -45.29 -7.56 -3.82
CA ILE A 178 -45.79 -6.65 -2.78
C ILE A 178 -46.26 -7.42 -1.54
N SER A 179 -46.91 -8.58 -1.70
CA SER A 179 -47.37 -9.41 -0.60
C SER A 179 -46.22 -9.92 0.26
N ALA A 180 -45.13 -10.41 -0.36
CA ALA A 180 -43.97 -10.89 0.38
C ALA A 180 -43.17 -9.75 1.00
N ILE A 181 -43.08 -8.59 0.35
CA ILE A 181 -42.49 -7.38 0.94
C ILE A 181 -43.29 -7.00 2.20
N ARG A 182 -44.62 -6.86 2.11
CA ARG A 182 -45.46 -6.55 3.27
C ARG A 182 -45.30 -7.55 4.40
N TYR A 183 -45.21 -8.85 4.07
CA TYR A 183 -45.01 -9.90 5.06
C TYR A 183 -43.69 -9.73 5.83
N VAL A 184 -42.57 -9.57 5.12
CA VAL A 184 -41.25 -9.38 5.74
C VAL A 184 -41.18 -8.08 6.57
N PHE A 185 -41.77 -7.01 6.07
CA PHE A 185 -41.82 -5.74 6.80
C PHE A 185 -42.72 -5.79 8.05
N THR A 186 -43.70 -6.69 8.10
CA THR A 186 -44.55 -6.87 9.29
C THR A 186 -43.78 -7.55 10.43
N ASP A 187 -42.81 -8.40 10.11
CA ASP A 187 -42.03 -9.19 11.07
C ASP A 187 -40.52 -8.92 10.98
N TYR A 188 -40.16 -7.62 10.97
CA TYR A 188 -38.80 -7.14 10.75
C TYR A 188 -37.73 -7.80 11.64
N ASN A 189 -38.06 -8.14 12.89
CA ASN A 189 -37.10 -8.68 13.85
C ASN A 189 -36.63 -10.11 13.51
N ILE A 190 -37.41 -10.87 12.72
CA ILE A 190 -37.08 -12.24 12.33
C ILE A 190 -36.12 -12.28 11.12
N TYR A 191 -36.21 -11.27 10.25
CA TYR A 191 -35.49 -11.23 8.96
C TYR A 191 -34.25 -10.31 8.97
N LYS A 192 -33.71 -10.02 10.15
CA LYS A 192 -32.55 -9.13 10.36
C LYS A 192 -31.22 -9.78 10.01
#